data_AF-A0A928CUM3-F1
#
_entry.id   AF-A0A928CUM3-F1
#
_cell.length_a   1.000
_cell.length_b   1.000
_cell.length_c   1.000
_cell.angle_alpha   90.00
_cell.angle_beta   90.00
_cell.angle_gamma   90.00
#
_symmetry.space_group_name_H-M   'P 1'
#
loop_
_entity.id
_entity.type
_entity.pdbx_description
1 polymer ?
#
loop_
_entity_poly.entity_id
_entity_poly.type
_entity_poly.pdbx_seq_one_letter_code
_entity_poly.pdbx_strand_id
1 'polypeptide(L)'
;MLKVKDGTNWKSGKHNLVAFDAKGDFSDFPNRNLSPVGITAVSGSKIILNQPLKKSWPAQTQIREHAYPPGTYMYAASLKLKKDGKSDCRGSLKGVSAERVEKGKFWPKTSKARLILLPLGCKTPGQVIIRELALIKLDQKG
;
A
#
# COMPACT_ATOMS: atom_id res chain seq x y z
N MET A 1 16.56 -2.51 18.03
CA MET A 1 15.36 -1.98 18.71
C MET A 1 15.30 -0.48 18.47
N LEU A 2 14.10 0.06 18.27
CA LEU A 2 13.83 1.50 18.17
C LEU A 2 12.93 1.92 19.34
N LYS A 3 13.13 3.15 19.83
CA LYS A 3 12.23 3.78 20.80
C LYS A 3 11.48 4.92 20.09
N VAL A 4 10.17 4.90 20.19
CA VAL A 4 9.27 5.86 19.55
C VAL A 4 8.50 6.64 20.62
N LYS A 5 7.98 7.82 20.28
CA LYS A 5 7.17 8.61 21.22
C LYS A 5 5.92 7.86 21.67
N ASP A 6 5.22 7.27 20.69
CA ASP A 6 4.03 6.45 20.89
C ASP A 6 3.95 5.37 19.81
N GLY A 7 3.89 4.11 20.23
CA GLY A 7 3.78 2.94 19.37
C GLY A 7 2.46 2.19 19.51
N THR A 8 1.47 2.72 20.23
CA THR A 8 0.19 2.04 20.53
C THR A 8 -0.56 1.56 19.29
N ASN A 9 -0.47 2.32 18.19
CA ASN A 9 -1.14 1.97 16.92
C ASN A 9 -0.26 1.16 15.95
N TRP A 10 1.00 0.91 16.30
CA TRP A 10 1.92 0.19 15.42
C TRP A 10 1.64 -1.31 15.42
N LYS A 11 1.89 -1.96 14.29
CA LYS A 11 1.73 -3.41 14.17
C LYS A 11 3.06 -4.11 13.98
N SER A 12 3.20 -5.26 14.63
CA SER A 12 4.22 -6.24 14.25
C SER A 12 3.75 -7.03 13.02
N GLY A 13 4.70 -7.56 12.26
CA GLY A 13 4.42 -8.35 11.08
C GLY A 13 5.67 -8.60 10.26
N LYS A 14 5.68 -9.75 9.57
CA LYS A 14 6.78 -10.17 8.67
C LYS A 14 7.08 -9.13 7.58
N HIS A 15 6.09 -8.33 7.21
CA HIS A 15 6.21 -7.34 6.14
C HIS A 15 6.05 -5.90 6.63
N ASN A 16 6.02 -5.67 7.93
CA ASN A 16 5.99 -4.31 8.46
C ASN A 16 7.42 -3.76 8.54
N LEU A 17 7.51 -2.45 8.39
CA LEU A 17 8.73 -1.67 8.27
C LEU A 17 8.58 -0.36 9.03
N VAL A 18 9.73 0.25 9.30
CA VAL A 18 9.84 1.65 9.68
C VAL A 18 10.32 2.42 8.46
N ALA A 19 9.56 3.43 8.03
CA ALA A 19 10.05 4.46 7.12
C ALA A 19 10.63 5.62 7.94
N PHE A 20 11.85 6.03 7.59
CA PHE A 20 12.58 7.14 8.20
C PHE A 20 12.48 8.39 7.32
N ASP A 21 12.74 9.56 7.90
CA ASP A 21 12.52 10.88 7.29
C ASP A 21 11.08 11.05 6.76
N ALA A 22 10.12 10.45 7.46
CA ALA A 22 8.72 10.51 7.05
C ALA A 22 8.19 11.95 7.21
N LYS A 23 7.45 12.42 6.20
CA LYS A 23 6.82 13.75 6.25
C LYS A 23 5.33 13.64 6.50
N GLY A 24 4.80 14.54 7.33
CA GLY A 24 3.38 14.58 7.69
C GLY A 24 2.46 14.93 6.52
N ASP A 25 2.98 15.63 5.52
CA ASP A 25 2.29 15.99 4.27
C ASP A 25 2.40 14.91 3.18
N PHE A 26 3.08 13.79 3.47
CA PHE A 26 3.33 12.69 2.53
C PHE A 26 4.13 13.07 1.27
N SER A 27 4.78 14.24 1.24
CA SER A 27 5.64 14.64 0.12
C SER A 27 6.93 13.81 0.00
N ASP A 28 7.18 12.92 0.97
CA ASP A 28 8.27 11.96 0.94
C ASP A 28 7.96 10.70 0.11
N PHE A 29 6.77 10.58 -0.48
CA PHE A 29 6.44 9.42 -1.32
C PHE A 29 7.03 9.50 -2.74
N PRO A 30 7.62 8.40 -3.26
CA PRO A 30 7.88 7.12 -2.57
C PRO A 30 9.08 7.21 -1.61
N ASN A 31 8.87 6.83 -0.34
CA ASN A 31 9.93 6.83 0.66
C ASN A 31 10.71 5.51 0.64
N ARG A 32 12.01 5.58 0.35
CA ARG A 32 12.92 4.43 0.29
C ARG A 32 13.88 4.32 1.48
N ASN A 33 13.81 5.26 2.41
CA ASN A 33 14.56 5.24 3.66
C ASN A 33 13.87 4.28 4.64
N LEU A 34 14.07 2.99 4.44
CA LEU A 34 13.34 1.93 5.15
C LEU A 34 14.25 1.12 6.09
N SER A 35 13.67 0.57 7.15
CA SER A 35 14.29 -0.49 7.94
C SER A 35 14.37 -1.81 7.14
N PRO A 36 15.13 -2.80 7.61
CA PRO A 36 14.94 -4.18 7.17
C PRO A 36 13.49 -4.64 7.31
N VAL A 37 13.13 -5.62 6.49
CA VAL A 37 11.77 -6.16 6.42
C VAL A 37 11.44 -7.01 7.63
N GLY A 38 10.51 -6.56 8.46
CA GLY A 38 9.97 -7.30 9.59
C GLY A 38 10.06 -6.54 10.91
N ILE A 39 8.90 -6.29 11.52
CA ILE A 39 8.76 -5.87 12.92
C ILE A 39 8.33 -7.11 13.71
N THR A 40 9.18 -7.59 14.62
CA THR A 40 8.90 -8.81 15.40
C THR A 40 7.97 -8.53 16.57
N ALA A 41 8.10 -7.37 17.22
CA ALA A 41 7.26 -6.99 18.35
C ALA A 41 7.11 -5.47 18.47
N VAL A 42 5.96 -5.06 19.00
CA VAL A 42 5.66 -3.69 19.40
C VAL A 42 5.18 -3.74 20.85
N SER A 43 5.74 -2.91 21.71
CA SER A 43 5.35 -2.82 23.13
C SER A 43 5.46 -1.37 23.59
N GLY A 44 4.32 -0.68 23.64
CA GLY A 44 4.25 0.75 23.98
C GLY A 44 5.18 1.57 23.08
N SER A 45 6.23 2.14 23.65
CA SER A 45 7.23 2.95 22.95
C SER A 45 8.34 2.15 22.25
N LYS A 46 8.34 0.81 22.33
CA LYS A 46 9.44 -0.03 21.83
C LYS A 46 9.03 -0.80 20.57
N ILE A 47 9.87 -0.73 19.55
CA ILE A 47 9.73 -1.49 18.31
C ILE A 47 10.95 -2.39 18.14
N ILE A 48 10.71 -3.70 17.99
CA ILE A 48 11.74 -4.69 17.76
C ILE A 48 11.71 -5.08 16.28
N LEU A 49 12.85 -4.91 15.61
CA LEU A 49 13.04 -5.30 14.22
C LEU A 49 13.61 -6.71 14.16
N ASN A 50 13.35 -7.43 13.08
CA ASN A 50 13.92 -8.77 12.91
C ASN A 50 15.43 -8.77 12.65
N GLN A 51 15.98 -7.64 12.20
CA GLN A 51 17.39 -7.44 11.88
C GLN A 51 17.83 -6.07 12.39
N PRO A 52 19.13 -5.92 12.73
CA PRO A 52 19.70 -4.62 13.03
C PRO A 52 19.55 -3.64 11.86
N LEU A 53 19.48 -2.34 12.17
CA LEU A 53 19.52 -1.31 11.15
C LEU A 53 20.87 -1.31 10.43
N LYS A 54 20.85 -1.13 9.11
CA LYS A 54 22.07 -1.07 8.29
C LYS A 54 22.82 0.26 8.38
N LYS A 55 22.16 1.30 8.92
CA LYS A 55 22.73 2.62 9.15
C LYS A 55 22.14 3.25 10.39
N SER A 56 22.88 4.18 10.98
CA SER A 56 22.43 4.97 12.12
C SER A 56 21.46 6.07 11.67
N TRP A 57 20.53 6.40 12.56
CA TRP A 57 19.58 7.49 12.39
C TRP A 57 19.65 8.42 13.60
N PRO A 58 19.64 9.75 13.43
CA PRO A 58 19.59 10.68 14.54
C PRO A 58 18.39 10.43 15.46
N ALA A 59 18.53 10.79 16.74
CA ALA A 59 17.38 10.90 17.61
C ALA A 59 16.39 11.93 17.02
N GLN A 60 15.10 11.76 17.32
CA GLN A 60 14.03 12.64 16.82
C GLN A 60 13.78 12.59 15.29
N THR A 61 14.45 11.71 14.55
CA THR A 61 14.08 11.41 13.16
C THR A 61 12.60 11.07 13.08
N GLN A 62 11.88 11.74 12.19
CA GLN A 62 10.48 11.46 11.92
C GLN A 62 10.35 10.09 11.26
N ILE A 63 9.46 9.28 11.79
CA ILE A 63 9.25 7.91 11.31
C ILE A 63 7.76 7.63 11.12
N ARG A 64 7.47 6.67 10.24
CA ARG A 64 6.12 6.18 9.97
C ARG A 64 6.14 4.67 9.84
N GLU A 65 5.13 4.00 10.37
CA GLU A 65 4.90 2.59 10.08
C GLU A 65 4.60 2.43 8.59
N HIS A 66 5.32 1.53 7.93
CA HIS A 66 5.11 1.20 6.53
C HIS A 66 4.90 -0.31 6.42
N ALA A 67 3.94 -0.75 5.62
CA ALA A 67 3.89 -2.14 5.21
C ALA A 67 4.69 -2.27 3.91
N TYR A 68 5.82 -2.99 3.96
CA TYR A 68 6.34 -3.62 2.75
C TYR A 68 5.19 -4.44 2.18
N PRO A 69 4.87 -4.40 0.89
CA PRO A 69 3.71 -5.12 0.42
C PRO A 69 4.00 -6.63 0.39
N PRO A 70 3.38 -7.50 1.22
CA PRO A 70 2.98 -8.79 0.72
C PRO A 70 1.59 -8.59 0.09
N GLY A 71 1.54 -8.31 -1.20
CA GLY A 71 0.29 -8.43 -1.93
C GLY A 71 -0.69 -7.26 -1.82
N THR A 72 -0.27 -6.07 -2.24
CA THR A 72 -1.17 -5.32 -3.12
C THR A 72 -1.30 -6.13 -4.40
N TYR A 73 -2.20 -7.11 -4.41
CA TYR A 73 -2.66 -7.70 -5.64
C TYR A 73 -3.33 -6.57 -6.42
N MET A 74 -2.62 -6.07 -7.43
CA MET A 74 -3.21 -5.11 -8.36
C MET A 74 -4.20 -5.89 -9.23
N TYR A 75 -5.46 -5.83 -8.84
CA TYR A 75 -6.53 -6.37 -9.66
C TYR A 75 -6.71 -5.46 -10.87
N ALA A 76 -6.07 -5.82 -11.98
CA ALA A 76 -6.20 -5.06 -13.22
C ALA A 76 -7.60 -5.27 -13.82
N ALA A 77 -8.52 -4.36 -13.52
CA ALA A 77 -9.59 -4.07 -14.47
C ALA A 77 -8.90 -3.45 -15.69
N SER A 78 -8.67 -4.24 -16.74
CA SER A 78 -8.00 -3.76 -17.96
C SER A 78 -8.81 -2.60 -18.56
N LEU A 79 -8.26 -1.39 -18.51
CA LEU A 79 -8.85 -0.18 -19.07
C LEU A 79 -8.22 0.07 -20.43
N LYS A 80 -9.01 0.01 -21.50
CA LYS A 80 -8.62 0.62 -22.78
C LYS A 80 -8.99 2.09 -22.70
N LEU A 81 -7.98 2.97 -22.58
CA LEU A 81 -8.19 4.40 -22.75
C LEU A 81 -8.58 4.65 -24.21
N LYS A 82 -9.69 5.37 -24.42
CA LYS A 82 -10.06 5.88 -25.74
C LYS A 82 -9.02 6.91 -26.21
N LYS A 83 -8.81 6.99 -27.53
CA LYS A 83 -7.86 7.93 -28.15
C LYS A 83 -8.18 9.40 -27.87
N ASP A 84 -9.43 9.71 -27.53
CA ASP A 84 -9.91 11.07 -27.21
C ASP A 84 -9.63 11.49 -25.76
N GLY A 85 -8.96 10.65 -24.96
CA GLY A 85 -8.62 10.95 -23.57
C GLY A 85 -9.79 10.91 -22.59
N LYS A 86 -11.02 10.61 -23.04
CA LYS A 86 -12.21 10.49 -22.19
C LYS A 86 -12.65 9.04 -22.15
N SER A 87 -12.54 8.40 -21.00
CA SER A 87 -12.87 6.98 -20.87
C SER A 87 -13.75 6.74 -19.66
N ASP A 88 -14.88 6.08 -19.89
CA ASP A 88 -15.68 5.51 -18.82
C ASP A 88 -15.04 4.19 -18.41
N CYS A 89 -14.59 4.15 -17.16
CA CYS A 89 -13.86 3.03 -16.59
C CYS A 89 -14.80 2.24 -15.68
N ARG A 90 -15.05 0.98 -16.02
CA ARG A 90 -15.84 0.07 -15.18
C ARG A 90 -15.04 -1.20 -14.92
N GLY A 91 -15.02 -1.62 -13.67
CA GLY A 91 -14.43 -2.88 -13.23
C GLY A 91 -15.37 -3.55 -12.24
N SER A 92 -15.44 -4.88 -12.28
CA SER A 92 -16.11 -5.67 -11.25
C SER A 92 -15.20 -6.81 -10.83
N LEU A 93 -15.22 -7.10 -9.53
CA LEU A 93 -14.62 -8.29 -8.94
C LEU A 93 -15.75 -9.09 -8.29
N LYS A 94 -15.82 -10.39 -8.57
CA LYS A 94 -16.86 -11.28 -8.05
C LYS A 94 -16.25 -12.61 -7.62
N GLY A 95 -16.57 -13.02 -6.39
CA GLY A 95 -16.10 -14.29 -5.82
C GLY A 95 -14.62 -14.28 -5.44
N VAL A 96 -14.16 -15.42 -4.92
CA VAL A 96 -12.79 -15.62 -4.44
C VAL A 96 -12.09 -16.62 -5.34
N SER A 97 -10.84 -16.36 -5.70
CA SER A 97 -10.03 -17.31 -6.47
C SER A 97 -9.64 -18.51 -5.61
N ALA A 98 -9.70 -19.73 -6.16
CA ALA A 98 -9.47 -20.94 -5.36
C ALA A 98 -7.98 -21.13 -4.98
N GLU A 99 -7.10 -21.21 -5.98
CA GLU A 99 -5.68 -21.56 -5.76
C GLU A 99 -4.69 -20.67 -6.51
N ARG A 100 -5.14 -19.96 -7.55
CA ARG A 100 -4.30 -19.11 -8.41
C ARG A 100 -4.95 -17.77 -8.69
N VAL A 101 -4.16 -16.79 -9.10
CA VAL A 101 -4.68 -15.43 -9.38
C VAL A 101 -5.61 -15.51 -10.60
N GLU A 102 -6.90 -15.32 -10.37
CA GLU A 102 -7.92 -15.31 -11.42
C GLU A 102 -8.36 -13.88 -11.71
N LYS A 103 -8.41 -13.51 -12.99
CA LYS A 103 -8.91 -12.20 -13.43
C LYS A 103 -10.37 -12.05 -12.98
N GLY A 104 -10.69 -10.93 -12.35
CA GLY A 104 -12.06 -10.64 -11.92
C GLY A 104 -12.46 -11.24 -10.57
N LYS A 105 -11.56 -11.88 -9.82
CA LYS A 105 -11.84 -12.45 -8.49
C LYS A 105 -10.98 -11.82 -7.40
N PHE A 106 -11.46 -11.89 -6.16
CA PHE A 106 -10.66 -11.55 -4.98
C PHE A 106 -9.69 -12.68 -4.64
N TRP A 107 -8.50 -12.33 -4.13
CA TRP A 107 -7.62 -13.31 -3.50
C TRP A 107 -8.23 -13.83 -2.19
N PRO A 108 -8.03 -15.10 -1.80
CA PRO A 108 -8.47 -15.61 -0.51
C PRO A 108 -8.08 -14.70 0.64
N LYS A 109 -9.03 -14.49 1.56
CA LYS A 109 -8.88 -13.65 2.76
C LYS A 109 -8.71 -12.14 2.50
N THR A 110 -9.04 -11.65 1.31
CA THR A 110 -9.10 -10.20 1.06
C THR A 110 -10.22 -9.57 1.92
N SER A 111 -9.87 -8.84 2.97
CA SER A 111 -10.83 -8.13 3.84
C SER A 111 -11.01 -6.65 3.48
N LYS A 112 -10.07 -6.09 2.71
CA LYS A 112 -10.04 -4.68 2.29
C LYS A 112 -9.50 -4.57 0.87
N ALA A 113 -10.04 -3.65 0.08
CA ALA A 113 -9.52 -3.29 -1.23
C ALA A 113 -9.37 -1.76 -1.31
N ARG A 114 -8.44 -1.30 -2.14
CA ARG A 114 -8.26 0.12 -2.49
C ARG A 114 -8.26 0.24 -4.00
N LEU A 115 -8.99 1.22 -4.52
CA LEU A 115 -8.87 1.57 -5.93
C LEU A 115 -7.59 2.38 -6.12
N ILE A 116 -6.74 1.95 -7.03
CA ILE A 116 -5.53 2.67 -7.42
C ILE A 116 -5.63 2.94 -8.91
N LEU A 117 -5.53 4.21 -9.30
CA LEU A 117 -5.42 4.63 -10.68
C LEU A 117 -3.95 4.90 -10.97
N LEU A 118 -3.37 4.07 -11.83
CA LEU A 118 -1.97 4.17 -12.24
C LEU A 118 -1.91 4.64 -13.69
N PRO A 119 -1.54 5.90 -13.95
CA PRO A 119 -1.20 6.33 -15.29
C PRO A 119 0.14 5.70 -15.69
N LEU A 120 0.08 4.56 -16.38
CA LEU A 120 1.27 3.90 -16.92
C LEU A 120 1.51 4.36 -18.36
N GLY A 121 2.77 4.72 -18.68
CA GLY A 121 3.20 4.98 -20.07
C GLY A 121 3.13 6.43 -20.55
N CYS A 122 2.81 7.41 -19.70
CA CYS A 122 2.89 8.82 -20.07
C CYS A 122 4.37 9.26 -20.12
N LYS A 123 4.87 9.58 -21.31
CA LYS A 123 6.23 10.14 -21.51
C LYS A 123 6.34 11.59 -21.05
N THR A 124 5.21 12.27 -20.88
CA THR A 124 5.08 13.64 -20.37
C THR A 124 4.19 13.65 -19.13
N PRO A 125 4.40 14.57 -18.17
CA PRO A 125 3.50 14.73 -17.03
C PRO A 125 2.10 15.06 -17.55
N GLY A 126 1.18 14.09 -17.47
CA GLY A 126 -0.22 14.27 -17.79
C GLY A 126 -1.04 14.36 -16.49
N GLN A 127 -2.02 15.25 -16.46
CA GLN A 127 -2.98 15.31 -15.36
C GLN A 127 -4.09 14.29 -15.61
N VAL A 128 -4.26 13.33 -14.71
CA VAL A 128 -5.46 12.48 -14.68
C VAL A 128 -6.51 13.19 -13.84
N ILE A 129 -7.62 13.58 -14.46
CA ILE A 129 -8.75 14.20 -13.77
C ILE A 129 -9.87 13.18 -13.67
N ILE A 130 -10.24 12.82 -12.44
CA ILE A 130 -11.38 11.97 -12.15
C ILE A 130 -12.55 12.90 -11.84
N ARG A 131 -13.56 12.90 -12.71
CA ARG A 131 -14.75 13.72 -12.50
C ARG A 131 -15.78 13.01 -11.61
N GLU A 132 -15.91 11.70 -11.80
CA GLU A 132 -16.91 10.90 -11.10
C GLU A 132 -16.31 9.54 -10.72
N LEU A 133 -16.42 9.18 -9.44
CA LEU A 133 -16.06 7.87 -8.93
C LEU A 133 -17.18 7.36 -8.01
N ALA A 134 -17.73 6.20 -8.33
CA ALA A 134 -18.75 5.55 -7.54
C ALA A 134 -18.38 4.08 -7.28
N LEU A 135 -18.40 3.67 -6.00
CA LEU A 135 -18.44 2.27 -5.63
C LEU A 135 -19.89 1.81 -5.71
N ILE A 136 -20.23 1.04 -6.75
CA ILE A 136 -21.63 0.63 -6.98
C ILE A 136 -22.00 -0.56 -6.09
N LYS A 137 -21.10 -1.54 -5.90
CA LYS A 137 -21.37 -2.73 -5.08
C LYS A 137 -20.09 -3.47 -4.69
N LEU A 138 -20.08 -4.08 -3.51
CA LEU A 138 -19.04 -5.00 -3.06
C LEU A 138 -19.66 -6.36 -2.68
N ASP A 139 -19.57 -7.34 -3.57
CA ASP A 139 -20.12 -8.69 -3.37
C ASP A 139 -18.99 -9.70 -3.11
N GLN A 140 -18.64 -9.89 -1.84
CA GLN A 140 -17.82 -11.01 -1.39
C GLN A 140 -18.73 -12.15 -0.92
N LYS A 141 -19.34 -12.90 -1.84
CA LYS A 141 -19.92 -14.19 -1.47
C LYS A 141 -18.80 -15.24 -1.57
N GLY A 142 -18.48 -15.82 -0.42
CA GLY A 142 -17.50 -16.89 -0.23
C GLY A 142 -17.90 -18.15 -0.98
#